data_AF-A0A925BLK9-F1
#
_entry.id   AF-A0A925BLK9-F1
#
_cell.length_a   1.000
_cell.length_b   1.000
_cell.length_c   1.000
_cell.angle_alpha   90.00
_cell.angle_beta   90.00
_cell.angle_gamma   90.00
#
_symmetry.space_group_name_H-M   'P 1'
#
loop_
_entity.id
_entity.type
_entity.pdbx_description
1 polymer ?
#
loop_
_entity_poly.entity_id
_entity_poly.type
_entity_poly.pdbx_seq_one_letter_code
_entity_poly.pdbx_strand_id
1 'polypeptide(L)'
;MRRRSRAKPSRAHRSTNAEQLRRLQAWLFPEDRIFAKLKLHGNTTWLSRSLVWLALCWSWSDAATLTEAFTQAVGCCKLLAGDAALSTYQGFMGAAVRWTDSLLRLLWPVLHQRLQEIGEGFWQIGGWVPIAFDGSRSTAPRSQANESA
;
A
#
# COMPACT_ATOMS: atom_id res chain seq x y z
N MET A 1 -55.70 10.42 -15.97
CA MET A 1 -54.31 10.74 -15.60
C MET A 1 -53.75 9.65 -14.67
N ARG A 2 -52.86 8.76 -15.15
CA ARG A 2 -52.21 7.72 -14.31
C ARG A 2 -51.01 8.32 -13.59
N ARG A 3 -51.04 8.37 -12.25
CA ARG A 3 -49.87 8.67 -11.41
C ARG A 3 -48.80 7.59 -11.65
N ARG A 4 -47.70 7.94 -12.32
CA ARG A 4 -46.48 7.14 -12.34
C ARG A 4 -45.96 7.04 -10.90
N SER A 5 -45.97 5.86 -10.30
CA SER A 5 -45.29 5.63 -9.03
C SER A 5 -43.79 5.80 -9.27
N ARG A 6 -43.18 6.73 -8.54
CA ARG A 6 -41.73 6.93 -8.54
C ARG A 6 -41.15 5.80 -7.71
N ALA A 7 -40.54 4.81 -8.36
CA ALA A 7 -39.83 3.73 -7.68
C ALA A 7 -38.76 4.36 -6.75
N LYS A 8 -38.76 3.96 -5.47
CA LYS A 8 -37.70 4.33 -4.54
C LYS A 8 -36.37 3.80 -5.11
N PRO A 9 -35.31 4.63 -5.21
CA PRO A 9 -34.01 4.12 -5.63
C PRO A 9 -33.60 3.02 -4.64
N SER A 10 -33.27 1.83 -5.17
CA SER A 10 -32.75 0.73 -4.36
C SER A 10 -31.51 1.24 -3.65
N ARG A 11 -31.47 1.11 -2.31
CA ARG A 11 -30.32 1.49 -1.50
C ARG A 11 -29.14 0.62 -1.95
N ALA A 12 -28.25 1.16 -2.78
CA ALA A 12 -27.09 0.43 -3.26
C ALA A 12 -26.35 -0.15 -2.05
N HIS A 13 -26.04 -1.44 -2.08
CA HIS A 13 -25.30 -2.11 -1.02
C HIS A 13 -23.95 -1.39 -0.87
N ARG A 14 -23.79 -0.61 0.21
CA ARG A 14 -22.53 0.04 0.51
C ARG A 14 -21.56 -1.07 0.92
N SER A 15 -20.54 -1.28 0.10
CA SER A 15 -19.45 -2.20 0.40
C SER A 15 -18.83 -1.90 1.76
N THR A 16 -18.46 -2.93 2.50
CA THR A 16 -17.76 -2.78 3.79
C THR A 16 -16.35 -2.22 3.60
N ASN A 17 -15.75 -1.64 4.64
CA ASN A 17 -14.35 -1.18 4.60
C ASN A 17 -13.38 -2.33 4.25
N ALA A 18 -13.67 -3.54 4.74
CA ALA A 18 -12.89 -4.73 4.43
C ALA A 18 -12.96 -5.10 2.93
N GLU A 19 -14.13 -4.98 2.30
CA GLU A 19 -14.28 -5.18 0.85
C GLU A 19 -13.53 -4.12 0.04
N GLN A 20 -13.57 -2.86 0.48
CA GLN A 20 -12.84 -1.78 -0.17
C GLN A 20 -11.32 -1.98 -0.07
N LEU A 21 -10.81 -2.38 1.10
CA LEU A 21 -9.39 -2.71 1.28
C LEU A 21 -8.97 -3.95 0.49
N ARG A 22 -9.84 -4.97 0.36
CA ARG A 22 -9.58 -6.11 -0.53
C ARG A 22 -9.49 -5.70 -2.00
N ARG A 23 -10.38 -4.82 -2.45
CA ARG A 23 -10.32 -4.24 -3.81
C ARG A 23 -9.05 -3.41 -4.00
N LEU A 24 -8.68 -2.61 -2.99
CA LEU A 24 -7.44 -1.83 -3.00
C LEU A 24 -6.22 -2.75 -3.09
N GLN A 25 -6.16 -3.84 -2.32
CA GLN A 25 -5.08 -4.82 -2.40
C GLN A 25 -4.95 -5.40 -3.81
N ALA A 26 -6.08 -5.80 -4.40
CA ALA A 26 -6.12 -6.33 -5.76
C ALA A 26 -5.74 -5.30 -6.81
N TRP A 27 -6.09 -4.02 -6.62
CA TRP A 27 -5.70 -2.96 -7.55
C TRP A 27 -4.23 -2.55 -7.40
N LEU A 28 -3.75 -2.41 -6.17
CA LEU A 28 -2.40 -1.95 -5.86
C LEU A 28 -1.35 -2.99 -6.25
N PHE A 29 -1.65 -4.29 -6.07
CA PHE A 29 -0.78 -5.41 -6.46
C PHE A 29 -1.57 -6.44 -7.29
N PRO A 30 -1.81 -6.17 -8.59
CA PRO A 30 -2.75 -6.95 -9.40
C PRO A 30 -2.38 -8.42 -9.58
N GLU A 31 -1.09 -8.75 -9.58
CA GLU A 31 -0.64 -10.09 -9.96
C GLU A 31 0.58 -10.51 -9.15
N ASP A 32 0.65 -11.80 -8.80
CA ASP A 32 1.88 -12.38 -8.23
C ASP A 32 3.01 -12.41 -9.27
N ARG A 33 2.70 -12.11 -10.53
CA ARG A 33 3.66 -11.98 -11.62
C ARG A 33 4.74 -10.94 -11.33
N ILE A 34 4.43 -9.86 -10.59
CA ILE A 34 5.46 -8.90 -10.19
C ILE A 34 6.50 -9.55 -9.26
N PHE A 35 6.09 -10.57 -8.51
CA PHE A 35 6.94 -11.36 -7.63
C PHE A 35 7.45 -12.66 -8.25
N ALA A 36 7.04 -13.02 -9.48
CA ALA A 36 7.38 -14.31 -10.09
C ALA A 36 8.89 -14.52 -10.30
N LYS A 37 9.65 -13.43 -10.42
CA LYS A 37 11.12 -13.47 -10.51
C LYS A 37 11.81 -13.53 -9.16
N LEU A 38 11.09 -13.29 -8.05
CA LEU A 38 11.63 -13.37 -6.71
C LEU A 38 11.68 -14.83 -6.27
N LYS A 39 12.86 -15.43 -6.35
CA LYS A 39 13.11 -16.78 -5.83
C LYS A 39 13.25 -16.71 -4.31
N LEU A 40 12.13 -16.85 -3.60
CA LEU A 40 12.16 -17.10 -2.16
C LEU A 40 12.91 -18.42 -1.94
N HIS A 41 14.06 -18.36 -1.26
CA HIS A 41 14.89 -19.53 -1.00
C HIS A 41 14.70 -19.99 0.44
N GLY A 42 14.63 -21.30 0.66
CA GLY A 42 14.33 -21.94 1.95
C GLY A 42 12.88 -22.41 2.03
N ASN A 43 12.50 -23.06 3.14
CA ASN A 43 11.14 -23.53 3.44
C ASN A 43 10.15 -22.38 3.69
N THR A 44 10.18 -21.35 2.84
CA THR A 44 9.31 -20.20 2.92
C THR A 44 7.93 -20.59 2.42
N THR A 45 6.96 -20.69 3.33
CA THR A 45 5.58 -21.07 3.04
C THR A 45 4.69 -19.88 2.67
N TRP A 46 5.16 -18.65 2.88
CA TRP A 46 4.38 -17.44 2.65
C TRP A 46 4.63 -16.79 1.29
N LEU A 47 3.60 -16.14 0.74
CA LEU A 47 3.67 -15.40 -0.51
C LEU A 47 4.26 -14.00 -0.31
N SER A 48 5.05 -13.51 -1.26
CA SER A 48 5.65 -12.16 -1.22
C SER A 48 4.60 -11.06 -1.07
N ARG A 49 3.46 -11.20 -1.76
CA ARG A 49 2.31 -10.30 -1.62
C ARG A 49 1.84 -10.20 -0.18
N SER A 50 1.73 -11.34 0.51
CA SER A 50 1.27 -11.39 1.91
C SER A 50 2.28 -10.72 2.86
N LEU A 51 3.58 -10.81 2.60
CA LEU A 51 4.59 -10.09 3.38
C LEU A 51 4.48 -8.58 3.18
N VAL A 52 4.33 -8.12 1.94
CA VAL A 52 4.17 -6.69 1.62
C VAL A 52 2.93 -6.12 2.30
N TRP A 53 1.83 -6.87 2.31
CA TRP A 53 0.59 -6.45 2.96
C TRP A 53 0.69 -6.43 4.48
N LEU A 54 1.35 -7.42 5.06
CA LEU A 54 1.66 -7.41 6.48
C LEU A 54 2.52 -6.20 6.88
N ALA A 55 3.53 -5.86 6.08
CA ALA A 55 4.36 -4.68 6.31
C ALA A 55 3.58 -3.37 6.20
N LEU A 56 2.64 -3.27 5.24
CA LEU A 56 1.83 -2.06 5.10
C LEU A 56 0.84 -1.89 6.26
N CYS A 57 0.11 -2.96 6.62
CA CYS A 57 -0.77 -2.93 7.79
C CYS A 57 0.00 -2.60 9.08
N TRP A 58 1.24 -3.07 9.20
CA TRP A 58 2.13 -2.75 10.32
C TRP A 58 2.51 -1.27 10.34
N SER A 59 2.86 -0.70 9.18
CA SER A 59 3.23 0.72 9.07
C SER A 59 2.08 1.70 9.34
N TRP A 60 0.83 1.24 9.22
CA TRP A 60 -0.38 2.04 9.49
C TRP A 60 -0.88 1.93 10.92
N SER A 61 -0.32 1.05 11.74
CA SER A 61 -0.73 0.92 13.13
C SER A 61 -0.28 2.15 13.93
N ASP A 62 -1.15 2.66 14.81
CA ASP A 62 -0.80 3.72 15.76
C ASP A 62 -0.29 3.17 17.11
N ALA A 63 -0.10 1.86 17.21
CA ALA A 63 0.21 1.22 18.48
C ALA A 63 1.51 1.78 19.10
N ALA A 64 1.52 1.87 20.42
CA ALA A 64 2.65 2.42 21.16
C ALA A 64 3.94 1.57 21.02
N THR A 65 3.80 0.29 20.70
CA THR A 65 4.95 -0.63 20.53
C THR A 65 4.93 -1.36 19.18
N LEU A 66 6.13 -1.65 18.65
CA LEU A 66 6.29 -2.35 17.37
C LEU A 66 5.67 -3.76 17.37
N THR A 67 5.69 -4.44 18.52
CA THR A 67 5.12 -5.77 18.71
C THR A 67 3.60 -5.75 18.76
N GLU A 68 3.00 -4.72 19.36
CA GLU A 68 1.55 -4.52 19.33
C GLU A 68 1.11 -4.15 17.91
N ALA A 69 1.83 -3.25 17.25
CA ALA A 69 1.60 -2.92 15.85
C ALA A 69 1.61 -4.18 14.97
N PHE A 70 2.58 -5.08 15.21
CA PHE A 70 2.65 -6.35 14.48
C PHE A 70 1.43 -7.22 14.75
N THR A 71 1.00 -7.32 16.02
CA THR A 71 -0.19 -8.09 16.40
C THR A 71 -1.45 -7.54 15.73
N GLN A 72 -1.61 -6.21 15.70
CA GLN A 72 -2.70 -5.56 14.98
C GLN A 72 -2.63 -5.83 13.47
N ALA A 73 -1.44 -5.74 12.87
CA ALA A 73 -1.24 -5.99 11.45
C ALA A 73 -1.58 -7.42 11.03
N VAL A 74 -1.22 -8.42 11.85
CA VAL A 74 -1.63 -9.82 11.65
C VAL A 74 -3.16 -9.95 11.68
N GLY A 75 -3.83 -9.28 12.62
CA GLY A 75 -5.29 -9.23 12.68
C GLY A 75 -5.90 -8.64 11.42
N CYS A 76 -5.40 -7.49 10.96
CA CYS A 76 -5.82 -6.85 9.72
C CYS A 76 -5.61 -7.77 8.50
N CYS A 77 -4.46 -8.42 8.38
CA CYS A 77 -4.18 -9.34 7.27
C CYS A 77 -5.13 -10.53 7.26
N LYS A 78 -5.44 -11.12 8.42
CA LYS A 78 -6.43 -12.21 8.52
C LYS A 78 -7.83 -11.76 8.09
N LEU A 79 -8.24 -10.54 8.44
CA LEU A 79 -9.53 -9.98 8.02
C LEU A 79 -9.59 -9.68 6.51
N LEU A 80 -8.47 -9.26 5.92
CA LEU A 80 -8.39 -8.85 4.51
C LEU A 80 -8.13 -10.03 3.57
N ALA A 81 -7.19 -10.90 3.90
CA ALA A 81 -6.68 -11.96 3.04
C ALA A 81 -6.98 -13.38 3.55
N GLY A 82 -7.61 -13.54 4.72
CA GLY A 82 -7.90 -14.83 5.33
C GLY A 82 -6.71 -15.47 6.06
N ASP A 83 -5.49 -14.98 5.84
CA ASP A 83 -4.28 -15.46 6.49
C ASP A 83 -3.22 -14.34 6.63
N ALA A 84 -2.21 -14.55 7.46
CA ALA A 84 -1.06 -13.67 7.60
C ALA A 84 0.23 -14.41 7.23
N ALA A 85 1.15 -13.72 6.52
CA ALA A 85 2.40 -14.33 6.04
C ALA A 85 3.23 -14.95 7.18
N LEU A 86 3.30 -14.26 8.32
CA LEU A 86 4.12 -14.64 9.47
C LEU A 86 3.32 -14.42 10.74
N SER A 87 3.43 -15.38 11.67
CA SER A 87 2.73 -15.36 12.96
C SER A 87 3.60 -14.83 14.10
N THR A 88 4.90 -14.63 13.88
CA THR A 88 5.84 -14.14 14.89
C THR A 88 6.53 -12.86 14.44
N TYR A 89 6.71 -11.93 15.38
CA TYR A 89 7.37 -10.66 15.14
C TYR A 89 8.82 -10.85 14.66
N GLN A 90 9.58 -11.76 15.28
CA GLN A 90 10.97 -12.04 14.91
C GLN A 90 11.07 -12.60 13.49
N GLY A 91 10.16 -13.52 13.11
CA GLY A 91 10.08 -14.02 11.75
C GLY A 91 9.76 -12.92 10.75
N PHE A 92 8.80 -12.05 11.08
CA PHE A 92 8.45 -10.88 10.27
C PHE A 92 9.62 -9.93 10.07
N MET A 93 10.31 -9.52 11.13
CA MET A 93 11.46 -8.62 11.02
C MET A 93 12.59 -9.26 10.23
N GLY A 94 12.89 -10.54 10.46
CA GLY A 94 13.90 -11.26 9.68
C GLY A 94 13.56 -11.32 8.18
N ALA A 95 12.29 -11.56 7.85
CA ALA A 95 11.83 -11.53 6.47
C ALA A 95 11.86 -10.12 5.87
N ALA A 96 11.41 -9.10 6.61
CA ALA A 96 11.41 -7.72 6.16
C ALA A 96 12.84 -7.24 5.87
N VAL A 97 13.78 -7.41 6.79
CA VAL A 97 15.18 -7.03 6.59
C VAL A 97 15.79 -7.74 5.38
N ARG A 98 15.54 -9.05 5.26
CA ARG A 98 16.11 -9.86 4.18
C ARG A 98 15.59 -9.48 2.79
N TRP A 99 14.30 -9.19 2.69
CA TRP A 99 13.63 -9.11 1.38
C TRP A 99 13.26 -7.68 0.97
N THR A 100 13.32 -6.68 1.86
CA THR A 100 12.95 -5.28 1.55
C THR A 100 13.60 -4.77 0.27
N ASP A 101 14.92 -4.91 0.13
CA ASP A 101 15.65 -4.39 -1.02
C ASP A 101 15.17 -5.00 -2.35
N SER A 102 14.93 -6.32 -2.36
CA SER A 102 14.42 -7.00 -3.55
C SER A 102 12.94 -6.69 -3.83
N LEU A 103 12.13 -6.58 -2.77
CA LEU A 103 10.72 -6.24 -2.89
C LEU A 103 10.54 -4.79 -3.38
N LEU A 104 11.27 -3.83 -2.82
CA LEU A 104 11.17 -2.43 -3.22
C LEU A 104 11.53 -2.23 -4.69
N ARG A 105 12.55 -2.91 -5.22
CA ARG A 105 12.86 -2.86 -6.66
C ARG A 105 11.70 -3.31 -7.54
N LEU A 106 10.91 -4.29 -7.10
CA LEU A 106 9.74 -4.79 -7.83
C LEU A 106 8.52 -3.90 -7.64
N LEU A 107 8.34 -3.37 -6.43
CA LEU A 107 7.20 -2.53 -6.07
C LEU A 107 7.32 -1.11 -6.63
N TRP A 108 8.52 -0.56 -6.73
CA TRP A 108 8.76 0.81 -7.16
C TRP A 108 8.07 1.19 -8.48
N PRO A 109 8.26 0.46 -9.60
CA PRO A 109 7.58 0.80 -10.85
C PRO A 109 6.06 0.69 -10.75
N VAL A 110 5.55 -0.28 -9.97
CA VAL A 110 4.10 -0.46 -9.76
C VAL A 110 3.53 0.73 -8.99
N LEU A 111 4.16 1.13 -7.89
CA LEU A 111 3.74 2.28 -7.10
C LEU A 111 3.81 3.57 -7.90
N HIS A 112 4.84 3.76 -8.71
CA HIS A 112 4.97 4.92 -9.58
C HIS A 112 3.85 4.97 -10.63
N GLN A 113 3.52 3.83 -11.26
CA GLN A 113 2.38 3.74 -12.17
C GLN A 113 1.06 4.05 -11.45
N ARG A 114 0.87 3.54 -10.23
CA ARG A 114 -0.35 3.79 -9.45
C ARG A 114 -0.49 5.24 -9.04
N LEU A 115 0.61 5.89 -8.68
CA LEU A 115 0.65 7.33 -8.41
C LEU A 115 0.28 8.16 -9.64
N GLN A 116 0.77 7.77 -10.82
CA GLN A 116 0.38 8.37 -12.10
C GLN A 116 -1.11 8.22 -12.39
N GLU A 117 -1.65 7.01 -12.21
CA GLU A 117 -3.07 6.72 -12.40
C GLU A 117 -3.96 7.49 -11.43
N ILE A 118 -3.55 7.66 -10.17
CA ILE A 118 -4.28 8.49 -9.19
C ILE A 118 -4.18 9.98 -9.54
N GLY A 119 -2.99 10.43 -9.97
CA GLY A 119 -2.74 11.82 -10.30
C GLY A 119 -3.49 12.29 -11.55
N GLU A 120 -3.81 11.37 -12.47
CA GLU A 120 -4.50 11.65 -13.75
C GLU A 120 -3.94 12.92 -14.43
N GLY A 121 -4.79 13.89 -14.77
CA GLY A 121 -4.40 15.16 -15.37
C GLY A 121 -3.58 16.09 -14.46
N PHE A 122 -3.50 15.79 -13.17
CA PHE A 122 -2.70 16.52 -12.17
C PHE A 122 -1.36 15.84 -11.87
N TRP A 123 -1.07 14.69 -12.47
CA TRP A 123 0.23 14.03 -12.30
C TRP A 123 1.39 14.94 -12.69
N GLN A 124 1.20 15.77 -13.73
CA GLN A 124 2.15 16.78 -14.14
C GLN A 124 1.46 18.12 -14.38
N ILE A 125 1.99 19.17 -13.76
CA ILE A 125 1.55 20.55 -13.94
C ILE A 125 2.74 21.33 -14.48
N GLY A 126 2.64 21.82 -15.73
CA GLY A 126 3.73 22.54 -16.39
C GLY A 126 5.02 21.71 -16.58
N GLY A 127 4.90 20.38 -16.72
CA GLY A 127 6.04 19.46 -16.85
C GLY A 127 6.63 18.97 -15.52
N TRP A 128 6.09 19.41 -14.39
CA TRP A 128 6.58 19.05 -13.05
C TRP A 128 5.61 18.16 -12.31
N VAL A 129 6.12 17.19 -11.54
CA VAL A 129 5.31 16.38 -10.63
C VAL A 129 5.06 17.18 -9.35
N PRO A 130 3.82 17.56 -9.03
CA PRO A 130 3.53 18.31 -7.82
C PRO A 130 3.71 17.39 -6.60
N ILE A 131 4.57 17.80 -5.66
CA ILE A 131 4.81 17.07 -4.41
C ILE A 131 4.24 17.90 -3.27
N ALA A 132 3.23 17.36 -2.59
CA ALA A 132 2.68 17.99 -1.39
C ALA A 132 3.66 17.83 -0.23
N PHE A 133 3.98 18.95 0.43
CA PHE A 133 4.74 18.97 1.68
C PHE A 133 3.79 19.16 2.86
N ASP A 134 4.01 18.40 3.92
CA ASP A 134 3.22 18.43 5.16
C ASP A 134 3.50 19.64 6.07
N GLY A 135 4.24 20.63 5.56
CA GLY A 135 4.69 21.82 6.30
C GLY A 135 6.11 21.68 6.88
N SER A 136 6.75 20.53 6.76
CA SER A 136 8.16 20.35 7.10
C SER A 136 9.06 21.21 6.19
N ARG A 137 10.08 21.85 6.77
CA ARG A 137 11.02 22.69 6.01
C ARG A 137 11.91 21.83 5.11
N SER A 138 11.65 21.87 3.81
CA SER A 138 12.66 21.51 2.81
C SER A 138 13.60 22.69 2.61
N THR A 139 14.89 22.50 2.88
CA THR A 139 15.94 23.47 2.53
C THR A 139 16.22 23.39 1.05
N ALA A 140 15.25 23.77 0.22
CA ALA A 140 15.52 24.05 -1.18
C ALA A 140 16.46 25.27 -1.23
N PRO A 141 17.54 25.24 -2.02
CA PRO A 141 18.40 26.39 -2.19
C PRO A 141 17.58 27.56 -2.73
N ARG A 142 17.54 28.67 -1.98
CA ARG A 142 16.80 29.90 -2.35
C ARG A 142 17.71 30.98 -2.93
N SER A 143 18.96 30.63 -3.23
CA SER A 143 19.99 31.52 -3.76
C SER A 143 20.94 30.75 -4.68
N GLN A 144 21.51 31.43 -5.68
CA GLN A 144 22.52 30.85 -6.58
C GLN A 144 23.72 30.28 -5.81
N ALA A 145 24.08 30.88 -4.67
CA ALA A 145 25.14 30.38 -3.80
C ALA A 145 24.83 29.00 -3.20
N ASN A 146 23.57 28.70 -2.88
CA ASN A 146 23.16 27.40 -2.33
C ASN A 146 22.90 26.36 -3.43
N GLU A 147 22.71 26.77 -4.69
CA GLU A 147 22.62 25.87 -5.85
C GLU A 147 24.00 25.34 -6.30
N SER A 148 25.07 26.04 -5.92
CA SER A 148 26.45 25.77 -6.34
C SER A 148 27.29 25.00 -5.33
N ALA A 149 26.71 24.62 -4.18
CA ALA A 149 27.37 23.91 -3.08
C ALA A 149 27.03 22.41 -3.10
#